data_AF-I0YI99-F1
#
_entry.id   AF-I0YI99-F1
#
_cell.length_a   1.000
_cell.length_b   1.000
_cell.length_c   1.000
_cell.angle_alpha   90.00
_cell.angle_beta   90.00
_cell.angle_gamma   90.00
#
_symmetry.space_group_name_H-M   'P 1'
#
loop_
_entity.id
_entity.type
_entity.pdbx_description
1 polymer ?
#
loop_
_entity_poly.entity_id
_entity_poly.type
_entity_poly.pdbx_seq_one_letter_code
_entity_poly.pdbx_strand_id
1 'polypeptide(L)'
;MGDHVLHGDDSNDPDIGRYKNFFNCAKQIENALLEKEEASAKVVWLLISDSHALRQHASETYGAKLITRLNRKLEHSFGHQYTNTKAHASIEGFLEAVGEHWLFGLTDKQVVDKDSGYGQSAAYRSFRKGSIFFVTSGVQASCKIEDAVTIKTVGYTRAGVKLRHSKH
;
A
#
# COMPACT_ATOMS: atom_id res chain seq x y z
N MET A 1 2.21 -5.75 -10.19
CA MET A 1 1.00 -6.38 -9.62
C MET A 1 0.40 -5.41 -8.62
N GLY A 2 -0.78 -4.88 -8.90
CA GLY A 2 -1.46 -3.90 -8.04
C GLY A 2 -2.82 -3.67 -8.64
N ASP A 3 -3.83 -4.37 -8.14
CA ASP A 3 -5.19 -4.40 -8.72
C ASP A 3 -6.04 -3.18 -8.28
N HIS A 4 -5.49 -2.32 -7.40
CA HIS A 4 -6.13 -1.12 -6.87
C HIS A 4 -5.17 -0.33 -5.94
N VAL A 5 -3.88 -0.23 -6.27
CA VAL A 5 -2.97 0.63 -5.49
C VAL A 5 -2.99 2.00 -6.13
N LEU A 6 -3.66 2.97 -5.51
CA LEU A 6 -3.47 4.41 -5.76
C LEU A 6 -3.31 4.77 -7.25
N HIS A 7 -4.27 4.36 -8.10
CA HIS A 7 -4.26 4.72 -9.53
C HIS A 7 -4.18 6.24 -9.66
N GLY A 8 -3.01 6.75 -10.03
CA GLY A 8 -2.95 7.99 -10.78
C GLY A 8 -3.47 7.66 -12.16
N ASP A 9 -4.57 8.28 -12.57
CA ASP A 9 -4.73 8.55 -14.00
C ASP A 9 -3.40 9.15 -14.47
N ASP A 10 -2.92 8.78 -15.65
CA ASP A 10 -1.76 9.42 -16.30
C ASP A 10 -2.01 10.92 -16.60
N SER A 11 -3.09 11.52 -16.06
CA SER A 11 -3.28 12.95 -16.00
C SER A 11 -2.22 13.57 -15.09
N ASN A 12 -1.63 14.67 -15.54
CA ASN A 12 -0.56 15.42 -14.89
C ASN A 12 -0.95 16.05 -13.52
N ASP A 13 -2.03 15.60 -12.90
CA ASP A 13 -2.52 16.06 -11.61
C ASP A 13 -3.14 14.87 -10.85
N PRO A 14 -2.32 14.03 -10.16
CA PRO A 14 -2.88 13.10 -9.21
C PRO A 14 -3.65 13.95 -8.20
N ASP A 15 -4.94 13.71 -8.04
CA ASP A 15 -5.74 14.33 -6.98
C ASP A 15 -5.16 13.88 -5.62
N ILE A 16 -4.10 14.58 -5.16
CA ILE A 16 -3.37 14.34 -3.93
C ILE A 16 -4.34 14.42 -2.74
N GLY A 17 -5.45 15.15 -2.90
CA GLY A 17 -6.56 15.20 -1.96
C GLY A 17 -7.11 13.81 -1.63
N ARG A 18 -7.22 12.91 -2.62
CA ARG A 18 -7.68 11.52 -2.43
C ARG A 18 -6.73 10.70 -1.55
N TYR A 19 -5.43 11.00 -1.62
CA TYR A 19 -4.39 10.27 -0.89
C TYR A 19 -4.09 10.84 0.49
N LYS A 20 -4.59 12.04 0.79
CA LYS A 20 -4.43 12.70 2.09
C LYS A 20 -4.83 11.81 3.27
N ASN A 21 -5.85 10.97 3.10
CA ASN A 21 -6.31 10.07 4.16
C ASN A 21 -5.26 9.02 4.55
N PHE A 22 -4.45 8.54 3.61
CA PHE A 22 -3.37 7.59 3.91
C PHE A 22 -2.27 8.25 4.75
N PHE A 23 -1.85 9.46 4.38
CA PHE A 23 -0.83 10.20 5.12
C PHE A 23 -1.34 10.68 6.49
N ASN A 24 -2.61 11.10 6.58
CA ASN A 24 -3.25 11.43 7.85
C ASN A 24 -3.29 10.22 8.78
N CYS A 25 -3.62 9.05 8.24
CA CYS A 25 -3.63 7.79 8.97
C CYS A 25 -2.22 7.45 9.50
N ALA A 26 -1.21 7.51 8.63
CA ALA A 26 0.20 7.31 9.01
C ALA A 26 0.65 8.29 10.10
N LYS A 27 0.19 9.55 10.04
CA LYS A 27 0.51 10.59 11.02
C LYS A 27 -0.12 10.32 12.39
N GLN A 28 -1.38 9.87 12.43
CA GLN A 28 -2.04 9.49 13.69
C GLN A 28 -1.32 8.33 14.37
N ILE A 29 -0.95 7.31 13.58
CA ILE A 29 -0.21 6.15 14.08
C ILE A 29 1.18 6.57 14.59
N GLU A 30 1.90 7.39 13.82
CA GLU A 30 3.20 7.93 14.24
C GLU A 30 3.09 8.66 15.59
N ASN A 31 2.14 9.57 15.74
CA ASN A 31 1.99 10.34 16.97
C ASN A 31 1.73 9.40 18.17
N ALA A 32 0.85 8.41 17.99
CA ALA A 32 0.55 7.43 19.02
C ALA A 32 1.75 6.51 19.37
N LEU A 33 2.68 6.28 18.44
CA LEU A 33 3.92 5.55 18.71
C LEU A 33 4.92 6.42 19.49
N LEU A 34 5.11 7.66 19.07
CA LEU A 34 6.00 8.62 19.72
C LEU A 34 5.57 8.94 21.16
N GLU A 35 4.25 8.96 21.42
CA GLU A 35 3.71 9.11 22.77
C GLU A 35 3.99 7.89 23.66
N LYS A 36 4.13 6.70 23.09
CA LYS A 36 4.28 5.43 23.83
C LYS A 36 5.72 4.97 24.03
N GLU A 37 6.59 5.16 23.04
CA GLU A 37 7.93 4.53 23.01
C GLU A 37 9.07 5.42 23.54
N GLU A 38 8.73 6.50 24.27
CA GLU A 38 9.64 7.59 24.63
C GLU A 38 10.25 8.30 23.39
N ALA A 39 10.49 9.60 23.50
CA ALA A 39 10.76 10.52 22.38
C ALA A 39 12.04 10.25 21.53
N SER A 40 12.69 9.10 21.67
CA SER A 40 13.93 8.73 20.98
C SER A 40 13.73 7.85 19.74
N ALA A 41 12.54 7.28 19.53
CA ALA A 41 12.26 6.44 18.36
C ALA A 41 12.13 7.27 17.08
N LYS A 42 13.01 7.03 16.09
CA LYS A 42 12.92 7.65 14.76
C LYS A 42 11.92 6.90 13.90
N VAL A 43 10.79 7.53 13.58
CA VAL A 43 9.79 6.99 12.66
C VAL A 43 10.13 7.36 11.21
N VAL A 44 10.18 6.35 10.33
CA VAL A 44 10.40 6.49 8.89
C VAL A 44 9.22 5.87 8.16
N TRP A 45 8.78 6.50 7.07
CA TRP A 45 7.64 6.05 6.27
C TRP A 45 8.13 5.38 5.00
N LEU A 46 7.51 4.25 4.64
CA LEU A 46 7.72 3.58 3.34
C LEU A 46 6.47 3.80 2.48
N LEU A 47 6.62 4.45 1.32
CA LEU A 47 5.55 4.63 0.35
C LEU A 47 5.80 3.76 -0.89
N ILE A 48 4.85 2.87 -1.15
CA ILE A 48 4.77 2.05 -2.36
C ILE A 48 3.51 2.48 -3.12
N SER A 49 3.71 2.91 -4.36
CA SER A 49 2.66 3.40 -5.25
C SER A 49 3.12 3.26 -6.69
N ASP A 50 2.23 2.89 -7.59
CA ASP A 50 2.48 2.91 -9.03
C ASP A 50 2.56 4.34 -9.59
N SER A 51 1.75 5.26 -9.05
CA SER A 51 1.78 6.69 -9.38
C SER A 51 3.15 7.33 -9.08
N HIS A 52 3.89 7.67 -10.14
CA HIS A 52 5.17 8.39 -10.04
C HIS A 52 4.96 9.80 -9.48
N ALA A 53 3.92 10.51 -9.95
CA ALA A 53 3.61 11.85 -9.49
C ALA A 53 3.27 11.89 -7.98
N LEU A 54 2.55 10.89 -7.45
CA LEU A 54 2.32 10.77 -6.02
C LEU A 54 3.62 10.55 -5.24
N ARG A 55 4.49 9.64 -5.72
CA ARG A 55 5.78 9.38 -5.07
C ARG A 55 6.66 10.62 -5.04
N GLN A 56 6.73 11.35 -6.16
CA GLN A 56 7.49 12.59 -6.26
C GLN A 56 6.94 13.64 -5.29
N HIS A 57 5.65 13.93 -5.35
CA HIS A 57 5.03 14.94 -4.48
C HIS A 57 5.19 14.60 -3.00
N ALA A 58 4.99 13.33 -2.62
CA ALA A 58 5.18 12.88 -1.25
C ALA A 58 6.64 12.99 -0.81
N SER A 59 7.60 12.67 -1.69
CA SER A 59 9.03 12.81 -1.41
C SER A 59 9.43 14.27 -1.19
N GLU A 60 8.90 15.19 -2.00
CA GLU A 60 9.11 16.64 -1.83
C GLU A 60 8.48 17.14 -0.51
N THR A 61 7.32 16.59 -0.13
CA THR A 61 6.58 17.00 1.08
C THR A 61 7.22 16.50 2.37
N TYR A 62 7.67 15.24 2.40
CA TYR A 62 8.13 14.58 3.63
C TYR A 62 9.65 14.39 3.72
N GLY A 63 10.39 14.66 2.65
CA GLY A 63 11.85 14.64 2.61
C GLY A 63 12.44 13.32 3.12
N ALA A 64 13.49 13.42 3.95
CA ALA A 64 14.22 12.26 4.48
C ALA A 64 13.40 11.31 5.38
N LYS A 65 12.17 11.68 5.74
CA LYS A 65 11.25 10.84 6.48
C LYS A 65 10.60 9.77 5.61
N LEU A 66 10.45 10.05 4.31
CA LEU A 66 9.78 9.17 3.38
C LEU A 66 10.78 8.44 2.51
N ILE A 67 10.78 7.12 2.64
CA ILE A 67 11.44 6.21 1.71
C ILE A 67 10.43 5.90 0.61
N THR A 68 10.74 6.32 -0.60
CA THR A 68 10.04 5.89 -1.80
C THR A 68 11.03 5.86 -2.96
N ARG A 69 10.72 5.12 -4.02
CA ARG A 69 11.53 5.13 -5.23
C ARG A 69 11.05 6.21 -6.17
N LEU A 70 11.96 7.00 -6.74
CA LEU A 70 11.63 8.01 -7.76
C LEU A 70 12.18 7.66 -9.14
N ASN A 71 13.11 6.70 -9.22
CA ASN A 71 14.00 6.54 -10.37
C ASN A 71 13.39 5.67 -11.49
N ARG A 72 12.16 5.16 -11.33
CA ARG A 72 11.47 4.33 -12.33
C ARG A 72 9.94 4.51 -12.30
N LYS A 73 9.32 4.44 -13.48
CA LYS A 73 7.88 4.23 -13.64
C LYS A 73 7.59 2.74 -13.43
N LEU A 74 6.65 2.43 -12.53
CA LEU A 74 6.24 1.04 -12.27
C LEU A 74 5.42 0.54 -13.45
N GLU A 75 5.78 -0.62 -13.98
CA GLU A 75 5.03 -1.29 -15.04
C GLU A 75 3.97 -2.20 -14.42
N HIS A 76 2.70 -2.00 -14.75
CA HIS A 76 1.66 -2.93 -14.35
C HIS A 76 1.85 -4.27 -15.06
N SER A 77 1.99 -5.33 -14.27
CA SER A 77 2.17 -6.69 -14.79
C SER A 77 0.97 -7.27 -15.53
N PHE A 78 -0.18 -6.61 -15.40
CA PHE A 78 -1.36 -6.83 -16.23
C PHE A 78 -1.66 -5.50 -16.92
N GLY A 79 -1.18 -5.32 -18.15
CA GLY A 79 -1.75 -4.29 -19.01
C GLY A 79 -3.21 -4.64 -19.29
N HIS A 80 -4.12 -3.68 -19.12
CA HIS A 80 -5.46 -3.80 -19.70
C HIS A 80 -5.29 -4.11 -21.19
N GLN A 81 -5.71 -5.30 -21.62
CA GLN A 81 -5.68 -5.79 -23.01
C GLN A 81 -6.64 -5.02 -23.94
N TYR A 82 -6.89 -3.73 -23.69
CA TYR A 82 -7.77 -2.91 -24.52
C TYR A 82 -7.05 -2.25 -25.69
N THR A 83 -5.73 -2.24 -25.70
CA THR A 83 -4.93 -1.82 -26.85
C THR A 83 -4.02 -2.97 -27.27
N ASN A 84 -3.91 -3.17 -28.58
CA ASN A 84 -3.26 -4.31 -29.24
C ASN A 84 -1.72 -4.37 -29.05
N THR A 85 -1.18 -3.75 -28.01
CA THR A 85 0.24 -3.80 -27.67
C THR A 85 0.43 -4.79 -26.53
N LYS A 86 1.27 -5.79 -26.78
CA LYS A 86 1.69 -6.77 -25.77
C LYS A 86 2.49 -6.05 -24.67
N ALA A 87 1.82 -5.42 -23.73
CA ALA A 87 2.42 -4.87 -22.52
C ALA A 87 2.81 -6.04 -21.61
N HIS A 88 3.95 -6.66 -21.91
CA HIS A 88 4.59 -7.58 -21.00
C HIS A 88 5.25 -6.76 -19.91
N ALA A 89 4.93 -7.02 -18.64
CA ALA A 89 5.77 -6.52 -17.55
C ALA A 89 7.20 -6.98 -17.78
N SER A 90 8.15 -6.07 -17.68
CA SER A 90 9.56 -6.44 -17.56
C SER A 90 9.76 -7.38 -16.37
N ILE A 91 10.72 -8.30 -16.50
CA ILE A 91 11.10 -9.18 -15.38
C ILE A 91 11.63 -8.34 -14.21
N GLU A 92 12.29 -7.24 -14.52
CA GLU A 92 12.74 -6.23 -13.55
C GLU A 92 11.57 -5.62 -12.81
N GLY A 93 10.53 -5.15 -13.50
CA GLY A 93 9.34 -4.57 -12.87
C GLY A 93 8.58 -5.57 -11.99
N PHE A 94 8.57 -6.85 -12.37
CA PHE A 94 8.03 -7.90 -11.52
C PHE A 94 8.87 -8.13 -10.26
N LEU A 95 10.20 -8.27 -10.40
CA LEU A 95 11.09 -8.46 -9.26
C LEU A 95 11.06 -7.27 -8.30
N GLU A 96 10.95 -6.05 -8.83
CA GLU A 96 10.76 -4.84 -8.03
C GLU A 96 9.46 -4.90 -7.22
N ALA A 97 8.33 -5.24 -7.86
CA ALA A 97 7.07 -5.40 -7.14
C ALA A 97 7.15 -6.50 -6.07
N VAL A 98 7.82 -7.62 -6.34
CA VAL A 98 8.04 -8.66 -5.31
C VAL A 98 8.88 -8.11 -4.15
N GLY A 99 9.92 -7.34 -4.43
CA GLY A 99 10.76 -6.71 -3.42
C GLY A 99 10.00 -5.68 -2.58
N GLU A 100 9.20 -4.82 -3.20
CA GLU A 100 8.35 -3.85 -2.52
C GLU A 100 7.30 -4.54 -1.64
N HIS A 101 6.62 -5.57 -2.16
CA HIS A 101 5.70 -6.41 -1.40
C HIS A 101 6.38 -7.05 -0.19
N TRP A 102 7.60 -7.54 -0.38
CA TRP A 102 8.40 -8.12 0.69
C TRP A 102 8.73 -7.10 1.78
N LEU A 103 9.31 -5.96 1.40
CA LEU A 103 9.68 -4.88 2.31
C LEU A 103 8.49 -4.31 3.07
N PHE A 104 7.34 -4.17 2.42
CA PHE A 104 6.13 -3.67 3.06
C PHE A 104 5.66 -4.57 4.20
N GLY A 105 5.74 -5.90 4.02
CA GLY A 105 5.43 -6.86 5.08
C GLY A 105 6.41 -6.82 6.27
N LEU A 106 7.59 -6.22 6.12
CA LEU A 106 8.58 -6.09 7.18
C LEU A 106 8.40 -4.85 8.06
N THR A 107 7.51 -3.90 7.69
CA THR A 107 7.26 -2.71 8.50
C THR A 107 6.48 -3.03 9.79
N ASP A 108 6.53 -2.12 10.76
CA ASP A 108 5.84 -2.32 12.05
C ASP A 108 4.34 -2.04 11.97
N LYS A 109 3.97 -1.07 11.10
CA LYS A 109 2.61 -0.63 10.83
C LYS A 109 2.41 -0.51 9.31
N GLN A 110 1.25 -0.93 8.82
CA GLN A 110 0.86 -0.88 7.41
C GLN A 110 -0.46 -0.13 7.26
N VAL A 111 -0.44 0.97 6.50
CA VAL A 111 -1.66 1.65 6.04
C VAL A 111 -1.94 1.19 4.62
N VAL A 112 -3.09 0.56 4.41
CA VAL A 112 -3.38 -0.21 3.20
C VAL A 112 -4.74 0.18 2.65
N ASP A 113 -4.85 0.27 1.33
CA ASP A 113 -6.15 0.40 0.69
C ASP A 113 -6.98 -0.87 0.92
N LYS A 114 -8.19 -0.71 1.47
CA LYS A 114 -9.13 -1.81 1.74
C LYS A 114 -9.46 -2.65 0.51
N ASP A 115 -9.29 -2.11 -0.69
CA ASP A 115 -9.58 -2.79 -1.94
C ASP A 115 -8.32 -3.30 -2.67
N SER A 116 -7.12 -2.97 -2.17
CA SER A 116 -5.86 -3.45 -2.73
C SER A 116 -5.46 -4.83 -2.22
N GLY A 117 -5.62 -5.85 -3.06
CA GLY A 117 -5.13 -7.21 -2.77
C GLY A 117 -3.60 -7.31 -2.64
N TYR A 118 -2.86 -6.47 -3.35
CA TYR A 118 -1.39 -6.41 -3.28
C TYR A 118 -0.93 -5.90 -1.91
N GLY A 119 -1.42 -4.74 -1.48
CA GLY A 119 -1.07 -4.18 -0.18
C GLY A 119 -1.55 -5.04 0.98
N GLN A 120 -2.74 -5.64 0.87
CA GLN A 120 -3.28 -6.53 1.90
C GLN A 120 -2.45 -7.79 2.08
N SER A 121 -2.12 -8.48 0.99
CA SER A 121 -1.32 -9.71 1.07
C SER A 121 0.10 -9.43 1.61
N ALA A 122 0.66 -8.26 1.33
CA ALA A 122 1.92 -7.83 1.92
C ALA A 122 1.78 -7.56 3.42
N ALA A 123 0.73 -6.83 3.84
CA ALA A 123 0.48 -6.53 5.24
C ALA A 123 0.17 -7.78 6.08
N TYR A 124 -0.62 -8.73 5.55
CA TYR A 124 -0.91 -9.99 6.25
C TYR A 124 0.33 -10.82 6.52
N ARG A 125 1.36 -10.72 5.66
CA ARG A 125 2.64 -11.39 5.87
C ARG A 125 3.47 -10.81 7.03
N SER A 126 3.09 -9.66 7.59
CA SER A 126 3.77 -9.13 8.78
C SER A 126 3.55 -10.04 10.00
N PHE A 127 2.42 -10.76 10.07
CA PHE A 127 1.99 -11.56 11.22
C PHE A 127 2.02 -10.80 12.57
N ARG A 128 1.99 -9.46 12.53
CA ARG A 128 2.04 -8.59 13.71
C ARG A 128 0.63 -8.20 14.12
N LYS A 129 0.27 -8.42 15.39
CA LYS A 129 -1.00 -7.96 15.95
C LYS A 129 -1.05 -6.43 15.97
N GLY A 130 -2.17 -5.85 15.54
CA GLY A 130 -2.39 -4.41 15.59
C GLY A 130 -1.47 -3.61 14.66
N SER A 131 -1.04 -4.20 13.55
CA SER A 131 -0.13 -3.57 12.59
C SER A 131 -0.85 -3.00 11.36
N ILE A 132 -2.02 -3.52 11.01
CA ILE A 132 -2.67 -3.24 9.72
C ILE A 132 -3.83 -2.26 9.91
N PHE A 133 -3.91 -1.24 9.05
CA PHE A 133 -4.97 -0.23 9.04
C PHE A 133 -5.53 -0.12 7.62
N PHE A 134 -6.84 -0.29 7.48
CA PHE A 134 -7.50 -0.13 6.19
C PHE A 134 -8.02 1.28 6.01
N VAL A 135 -7.65 1.88 4.89
CA VAL A 135 -8.15 3.18 4.43
C VAL A 135 -8.88 2.95 3.12
N THR A 136 -9.95 3.70 2.90
CA THR A 136 -10.63 3.77 1.60
C THR A 136 -10.39 5.15 1.04
N SER A 137 -9.97 5.22 -0.23
CA SER A 137 -9.73 6.50 -0.91
C SER A 137 -10.97 7.40 -0.85
N GLY A 138 -10.77 8.68 -0.53
CA GLY A 138 -11.87 9.65 -0.38
C GLY A 138 -12.72 9.50 0.89
N VAL A 139 -12.55 8.45 1.70
CA VAL A 139 -13.27 8.27 2.97
C VAL A 139 -12.35 8.62 4.14
N GLN A 140 -12.77 9.58 4.97
CA GLN A 140 -12.01 9.95 6.16
C GLN A 140 -12.03 8.78 7.16
N ALA A 141 -10.85 8.19 7.39
CA ALA A 141 -10.66 7.15 8.38
C ALA A 141 -9.97 7.70 9.64
N SER A 142 -10.45 7.26 10.79
CA SER A 142 -9.70 7.31 12.06
C SER A 142 -8.67 6.18 12.03
N CYS A 143 -7.43 6.46 12.45
CA CYS A 143 -6.38 5.46 12.56
C CYS A 143 -5.76 5.48 13.95
N LYS A 144 -6.62 5.39 14.96
CA LYS A 144 -6.17 5.14 16.33
C LYS A 144 -5.68 3.71 16.44
N ILE A 145 -4.87 3.40 17.44
CA ILE A 145 -4.26 2.07 17.59
C ILE A 145 -5.32 0.97 17.73
N GLU A 146 -6.47 1.28 18.32
CA GLU A 146 -7.64 0.40 18.42
C GLU A 146 -8.33 0.12 17.07
N ASP A 147 -8.15 0.98 16.06
CA ASP A 147 -8.72 0.81 14.71
C ASP A 147 -7.93 -0.23 13.89
N ALA A 148 -6.83 -0.76 14.44
CA ALA A 148 -6.02 -1.77 13.77
C ALA A 148 -6.80 -3.07 13.53
N VAL A 149 -6.69 -3.60 12.32
CA VAL A 149 -7.37 -4.81 11.86
C VAL A 149 -6.92 -6.00 12.70
N THR A 150 -7.91 -6.76 13.18
CA THR A 150 -7.64 -7.98 13.94
C THR A 150 -7.43 -9.18 13.01
N ILE A 151 -6.65 -10.17 13.46
CA ILE A 151 -6.46 -11.42 12.70
C ILE A 151 -7.78 -12.15 12.41
N LYS A 152 -8.78 -11.99 13.28
CA LYS A 152 -10.14 -12.50 13.04
C LYS A 152 -10.76 -11.81 11.83
N THR A 153 -10.69 -10.48 11.75
CA THR A 153 -11.21 -9.69 10.62
C THR A 153 -10.56 -10.12 9.30
N VAL A 154 -9.25 -10.40 9.31
CA VAL A 154 -8.52 -10.93 8.15
C VAL A 154 -9.06 -12.30 7.73
N GLY A 155 -9.20 -13.22 8.69
CA GLY A 155 -9.71 -14.57 8.44
C GLY A 155 -11.13 -14.58 7.88
N TYR A 156 -12.03 -13.76 8.42
CA TYR A 156 -13.45 -13.78 8.02
C TYR A 156 -13.74 -13.12 6.66
N THR A 157 -12.94 -12.14 6.25
CA THR A 157 -13.24 -11.36 5.05
C THR A 157 -12.71 -11.99 3.76
N ARG A 158 -11.71 -12.89 3.84
CA ARG A 158 -11.01 -13.43 2.66
C ARG A 158 -10.65 -14.92 2.75
N ALA A 159 -11.05 -15.66 3.79
CA ALA A 159 -10.97 -17.11 3.76
C ALA A 159 -12.06 -17.69 2.84
N GLY A 160 -11.66 -18.55 1.91
CA GLY A 160 -12.59 -19.25 1.02
C GLY A 160 -11.94 -20.48 0.40
N VAL A 161 -12.75 -21.49 0.11
CA VAL A 161 -12.35 -22.66 -0.68
C VAL A 161 -12.93 -22.47 -2.08
N LYS A 162 -12.08 -22.42 -3.10
CA LYS A 162 -12.53 -22.40 -4.50
C LYS A 162 -12.63 -23.83 -5.00
N LEU A 163 -13.85 -24.36 -5.09
CA LEU A 163 -14.12 -25.63 -5.76
C LEU A 163 -13.96 -25.43 -7.28
N ARG A 164 -12.99 -26.10 -7.89
CA ARG A 164 -12.80 -26.10 -9.34
C ARG A 164 -13.51 -27.34 -9.90
N HIS A 165 -14.61 -27.17 -10.62
CA HIS A 165 -15.16 -28.25 -11.42
C HIS A 165 -14.19 -28.58 -12.57
N SER A 166 -13.64 -29.79 -12.54
CA SER A 166 -12.98 -30.39 -13.70
C SER A 166 -14.07 -30.80 -14.69
N LYS A 167 -14.09 -30.17 -15.87
CA LYS A 167 -14.84 -30.72 -17.01
C LYS A 167 -13.99 -31.86 -17.57
N HIS A 168 -14.44 -33.10 -17.36
CA HIS A 168 -14.01 -34.25 -18.14
C HIS A 168 -14.65 -34.21 -19.53
#